data_AF-A0A0C3S9Q7-F1
#
_entry.id   AF-A0A0C3S9Q7-F1
#
_cell.length_a   1.000
_cell.length_b   1.000
_cell.length_c   1.000
_cell.angle_alpha   90.00
_cell.angle_beta   90.00
_cell.angle_gamma   90.00
#
_symmetry.space_group_name_H-M   'P 1'
#
loop_
_entity.id
_entity.type
_entity.pdbx_description
1 polymer ?
#
loop_
_entity_poly.entity_id
_entity_poly.type
_entity_poly.pdbx_seq_one_letter_code
_entity_poly.pdbx_strand_id
1 'polypeptide(L)' 'LGVEPTRCLVIEDAPAGIRAGRAAGCKVIAVCTSHTRQQLLDSGARPDYIVEDLTRVSARWIGERLEVTIDEGTA' A
#
# COMPACT_ATOMS: atom_id res chain seq x y z
N LEU A 1 -2.10 -13.26 11.80
CA LEU A 1 -2.62 -13.85 10.54
C LEU A 1 -1.97 -15.20 10.19
N GLY A 2 -0.80 -15.54 10.75
CA GLY A 2 -0.17 -16.86 10.51
C GLY A 2 0.29 -17.07 9.05
N VAL A 3 0.49 -15.98 8.32
CA VAL A 3 0.93 -15.97 6.92
C VAL A 3 2.27 -15.23 6.82
N GLU A 4 3.10 -15.65 5.87
CA GLU A 4 4.36 -14.98 5.58
C GLU A 4 4.13 -13.51 5.18
N PRO A 5 4.88 -12.54 5.74
CA PRO A 5 4.74 -11.12 5.39
C PRO A 5 4.91 -10.83 3.90
N THR A 6 5.77 -11.58 3.21
CA THR A 6 5.98 -11.47 1.75
C THR A 6 4.76 -11.89 0.93
N ARG A 7 3.79 -12.57 1.56
CA ARG A 7 2.47 -12.89 1.00
C ARG A 7 1.37 -11.93 1.46
N CYS A 8 1.73 -10.86 2.15
CA CYS A 8 0.80 -9.83 2.61
C CYS A 8 0.93 -8.54 1.79
N LEU A 9 -0.20 -7.86 1.66
CA LEU A 9 -0.31 -6.50 1.14
C LEU A 9 -0.78 -5.60 2.28
N VAL A 10 -0.02 -4.55 2.57
CA VAL A 10 -0.36 -3.54 3.59
C VAL A 10 -0.99 -2.34 2.89
N ILE A 11 -2.12 -1.88 3.41
CA ILE A 11 -2.75 -0.61 3.07
C ILE A 11 -2.55 0.31 4.26
N GLU A 12 -1.91 1.46 4.07
CA GLU A 12 -1.52 2.32 5.19
C GLU A 12 -1.50 3.79 4.78
N ASP A 13 -1.78 4.70 5.70
CA ASP A 13 -1.82 6.14 5.42
C ASP A 13 -0.82 6.96 6.25
N ALA A 14 -0.01 6.30 7.09
CA ALA A 14 0.99 6.93 7.94
C ALA A 14 2.43 6.45 7.64
N PRO A 15 3.44 7.35 7.66
CA PRO A 15 4.83 6.99 7.42
C PRO A 15 5.38 5.86 8.31
N ALA A 16 4.93 5.80 9.57
CA ALA A 16 5.38 4.78 10.52
C ALA A 16 4.90 3.38 10.11
N GLY A 17 3.63 3.24 9.76
CA GLY A 17 3.06 1.96 9.31
C GLY A 17 3.65 1.53 7.96
N ILE A 18 3.89 2.47 7.04
CA ILE A 18 4.52 2.17 5.75
C ILE A 18 5.92 1.57 5.97
N ARG A 19 6.73 2.20 6.82
CA ARG A 19 8.06 1.68 7.16
C ARG A 19 7.98 0.32 7.85
N ALA A 20 7.02 0.11 8.74
CA ALA A 20 6.83 -1.17 9.41
C ALA A 20 6.47 -2.28 8.40
N GLY A 21 5.53 -2.02 7.49
CA GLY A 21 5.15 -2.97 6.44
C GLY A 21 6.32 -3.33 5.52
N ARG A 22 7.09 -2.31 5.09
CA ARG A 22 8.30 -2.51 4.29
C ARG A 22 9.37 -3.32 5.05
N ALA A 23 9.62 -2.99 6.31
CA ALA A 23 10.59 -3.71 7.15
C ALA A 23 10.19 -5.16 7.41
N ALA A 24 8.88 -5.45 7.49
CA ALA A 24 8.37 -6.82 7.58
C ALA A 24 8.52 -7.61 6.26
N GLY A 25 8.76 -6.95 5.13
CA GLY A 25 8.85 -7.57 3.81
C GLY A 25 7.52 -7.62 3.05
N CYS A 26 6.50 -6.90 3.51
CA CYS A 26 5.23 -6.75 2.79
C CYS A 26 5.38 -5.81 1.59
N LYS A 27 4.51 -5.96 0.60
CA LYS A 27 4.20 -4.86 -0.33
C LYS A 27 3.30 -3.84 0.39
N VAL A 28 3.52 -2.55 0.12
CA VAL A 28 2.76 -1.47 0.77
C VAL A 28 2.12 -0.53 -0.26
N ILE A 29 0.81 -0.37 -0.18
CA ILE A 29 0.06 0.70 -0.85
C ILE A 29 -0.17 1.79 0.17
N ALA A 30 0.36 2.98 -0.09
CA ALA A 30 0.02 4.16 0.69
C ALA A 30 -1.26 4.81 0.14
N VAL A 31 -2.17 5.19 1.04
CA VAL A 31 -3.40 5.92 0.69
C VAL A 31 -3.35 7.33 1.29
N CYS A 32 -3.74 8.36 0.52
CA CYS A 32 -3.59 9.76 0.91
C CYS A 32 -4.71 10.28 1.84
N THR A 33 -5.17 9.48 2.81
CA THR A 33 -6.29 9.84 3.69
C THR A 33 -5.85 10.73 4.86
N SER A 34 -4.85 10.30 5.64
CA SER A 34 -4.32 11.10 6.78
C SER A 34 -3.17 12.03 6.39
N HIS A 35 -2.42 11.68 5.35
CA HIS A 35 -1.28 12.46 4.86
C HIS A 35 -1.42 12.67 3.35
N THR A 36 -1.06 13.85 2.87
CA THR A 36 -1.03 14.12 1.43
C THR A 36 0.06 13.29 0.75
N ARG A 37 -0.06 13.09 -0.57
CA ARG A 37 0.97 12.43 -1.39
C ARG A 37 2.36 13.04 -1.14
N GLN A 38 2.44 14.38 -1.10
CA GLN A 38 3.71 15.08 -0.88
C GLN A 38 4.29 14.80 0.50
N GLN A 39 3.46 14.84 1.56
CA GLN A 39 3.91 14.51 2.92
C GLN A 39 4.45 13.08 3.01
N LEU A 40 3.81 12.12 2.34
CA LEU A 40 4.27 10.73 2.29
C LEU A 40 5.60 10.59 1.54
N LEU A 41 5.78 11.28 0.42
CA LEU A 41 7.03 11.30 -0.34
C LEU A 41 8.18 11.93 0.47
N ASP A 42 7.93 13.08 1.08
CA ASP A 42 8.90 13.83 1.88
C ASP A 42 9.31 13.08 3.15
N SER A 43 8.41 12.26 3.69
CA SER A 43 8.69 11.44 4.89
C SER A 43 9.78 10.37 4.69
N GLY A 44 10.14 10.07 3.44
CA GLY A 44 11.10 9.02 3.13
C GLY A 44 10.60 7.60 3.42
N ALA A 45 9.29 7.38 3.61
CA ALA A 45 8.75 6.07 3.97
C ALA A 45 8.81 5.02 2.84
N ARG A 46 8.93 5.45 1.58
CA ARG A 46 9.12 4.59 0.38
C ARG A 46 8.09 3.43 0.28
N PRO A 47 6.78 3.72 0.21
CA PRO A 47 5.78 2.71 -0.14
C PRO A 47 6.02 2.17 -1.58
N ASP A 48 5.45 1.01 -1.91
CA ASP A 48 5.54 0.45 -3.26
C ASP A 48 4.62 1.16 -4.26
N TYR A 49 3.45 1.62 -3.77
CA TYR A 49 2.44 2.33 -4.56
C TYR A 49 1.86 3.48 -3.72
N ILE A 50 1.41 4.55 -4.36
CA ILE A 50 0.68 5.62 -3.67
C ILE A 50 -0.58 5.97 -4.47
N VAL A 51 -1.73 5.91 -3.82
CA VAL A 51 -3.03 6.25 -4.40
C VAL A 51 -3.73 7.33 -3.59
N GLU A 52 -4.61 8.09 -4.23
CA GLU A 52 -5.38 9.13 -3.55
C GLU A 52 -6.29 8.54 -2.47
N ASP A 53 -7.03 7.49 -2.82
CA ASP A 53 -7.96 6.80 -1.94
C ASP A 53 -8.19 5.35 -2.41
N LEU A 54 -9.04 4.60 -1.70
CA LEU A 54 -9.32 3.20 -2.01
C LEU A 54 -10.22 2.99 -3.24
N THR A 55 -10.83 4.02 -3.82
CA THR A 55 -11.57 3.88 -5.09
C THR A 55 -10.64 3.56 -6.26
N ARG A 56 -9.34 3.83 -6.11
CA ARG A 56 -8.25 3.51 -7.04
C ARG A 56 -7.70 2.09 -6.90
N VAL A 57 -8.22 1.31 -5.95
CA VAL A 57 -7.78 -0.06 -5.70
C VAL A 57 -8.96 -1.00 -5.86
N SER A 58 -8.81 -2.03 -6.68
CA SER A 58 -9.77 -3.13 -6.77
C SER A 58 -9.07 -4.45 -6.51
N ALA A 59 -9.79 -5.38 -5.89
CA ALA A 59 -9.27 -6.71 -5.59
C ALA A 59 -10.32 -7.77 -5.90
N ARG A 60 -9.88 -8.87 -6.51
CA ARG A 60 -10.75 -10.01 -6.81
C ARG A 60 -10.01 -11.33 -6.60
N TRP A 61 -10.75 -12.34 -6.17
CA TRP A 61 -10.22 -13.69 -6.09
C TRP A 61 -10.23 -14.36 -7.45
N ILE A 62 -9.11 -14.99 -7.80
CA ILE A 62 -8.96 -15.85 -8.98
C ILE A 62 -8.33 -17.17 -8.50
N GLY A 63 -9.19 -18.18 -8.29
CA GLY A 63 -8.79 -19.38 -7.58
C GLY A 63 -8.29 -19.05 -6.16
N GLU A 64 -7.09 -19.50 -5.82
CA GLU A 64 -6.45 -19.24 -4.51
C GLU A 64 -5.61 -17.95 -4.46
N ARG A 65 -5.67 -17.12 -5.52
CA ARG A 65 -4.89 -15.88 -5.61
C ARG A 65 -5.81 -14.67 -5.49
N LEU A 66 -5.32 -13.66 -4.77
CA LEU A 66 -5.90 -12.32 -4.79
C LEU A 66 -5.20 -11.53 -5.91
N GLU A 67 -5.95 -11.16 -6.94
CA GLU A 67 -5.49 -10.21 -7.94
C GLU A 67 -5.88 -8.80 -7.49
N VAL A 68 -4.90 -7.90 -7.42
CA VAL A 68 -5.08 -6.51 -7.01
C VAL A 68 -4.70 -5.61 -8.17
N THR A 69 -5.62 -4.76 -8.60
CA THR A 69 -5.38 -3.72 -9.61
C THR A 69 -5.29 -2.38 -8.91
N ILE A 70 -4.23 -1.64 -9.22
CA ILE A 70 -3.90 -0.34 -8.62
C ILE A 70 -3.84 0.68 -9.75
N ASP A 71 -4.67 1.72 -9.65
CA ASP A 71 -4.62 2.90 -10.51
C ASP A 71 -3.94 4.05 -9.75
N GLU A 72 -2.64 4.25 -9.95
CA GLU A 72 -1.90 5.32 -9.27
C GLU A 72 -2.29 6.74 -9.71
N GLY A 73 -3.18 6.88 -10.70
CA GLY A 73 -3.46 8.13 -11.36
C GLY A 73 -2.26 8.63 -12.18
N THR A 74 -2.47 9.64 -13.01
CA THR A 74 -1.35 10.35 -13.65
C THR A 74 -0.67 11.24 -12.61
N ALA A 75 0.66 11.11 -12.52
CA ALA A 75 1.54 11.94 -11.70
C ALA A 75 1.39 13.44 -11.99
#